data_AF-A0A182LVB5-F1
#
_entry.id   AF-A0A182LVB5-F1
#
_cell.length_a   1.000
_cell.length_b   1.000
_cell.length_c   1.000
_cell.angle_alpha   90.00
_cell.angle_beta   90.00
_cell.angle_gamma   90.00
#
_symmetry.space_group_name_H-M   'P 1'
#
loop_
_entity.id
_entity.type
_entity.pdbx_description
1 polymer ?
#
loop_
_entity_poly.entity_id
_entity_poly.type
_entity_poly.pdbx_seq_one_letter_code
_entity_poly.pdbx_strand_id
1 'polypeptide(L)'
;MLRRKVVLLLVGVVLFHYQVQTESTVEVLERIADQVFGAIEHADTLIFWDLKENTAQSIRTIPYPKLVFDRSSGFGQLIQEKHLVIMELHTQEAPHFYDLLNGALAGARKHYLAKFVILLNVDSDMERSLTIIWHYFERVRIVKYVVVIHYEDRGTVREVGYLSESKLIHLNDTFHFEAILNARLEDSTLRAIVVESKPYTYRSSRGELVGLDIDIAETIVHMMGVELSVHQMQTWDTLEIQNLLYNQTMDVYLTRRGCNPALTFPQLHLQDRFTVRLMMPKVEMINFNLQFLKPFKREVWFLLLLLLTVACTLNWLLWKRMTLNLAMVIIFGYGRKTNRLTAVLVVVIQFLKFILLEAYLGQVTSFMIRLRYQENPQTLEQFFDSVILLNAPEIMKQFLNHLPTNLSTQLSNKLRKDGPFNEEAGYEPGFAYIITEYASHTMENAFSYESMFNATYFYIMEEPLYEFGMCYLFGMWSKFLVRFKQCLERLYETGINIKLTNDAWRFTNRALQAPSSTVLMFPDLVPVFFFLGYGWALSLVCFGAEISLQAVRMIVLRNKYRILQSFSCVSDVMKRLLRCVDKRNVKEAW
;
A
#
# COMPACT_ATOMS: atom_id res chain seq x y z
N MET A 1 3.78 -26.69 80.87
CA MET A 1 2.93 -25.69 80.19
C MET A 1 3.25 -24.24 80.62
N LEU A 2 4.52 -23.87 80.90
CA LEU A 2 4.86 -22.52 81.39
C LEU A 2 6.27 -22.01 80.99
N ARG A 3 6.81 -22.43 79.83
CA ARG A 3 8.15 -21.98 79.37
C ARG A 3 8.23 -21.52 77.91
N ARG A 4 7.10 -21.41 77.19
CA ARG A 4 7.07 -21.00 75.77
C ARG A 4 6.50 -19.59 75.50
N LYS A 5 6.06 -18.85 76.52
CA LYS A 5 5.46 -17.51 76.35
C LYS A 5 6.40 -16.32 76.61
N VAL A 6 7.62 -16.54 77.08
CA VAL A 6 8.55 -15.44 77.41
C VAL A 6 9.56 -15.15 76.29
N VAL A 7 9.78 -16.09 75.35
CA VAL A 7 10.72 -15.89 74.23
C VAL A 7 10.07 -15.16 73.05
N LEU A 8 8.74 -15.14 72.95
CA LEU A 8 8.02 -14.44 71.87
C LEU A 8 7.78 -12.95 72.14
N LEU A 9 8.04 -12.46 73.36
CA LEU A 9 7.87 -11.05 73.71
C LEU A 9 9.18 -10.24 73.64
N LEU A 10 10.33 -10.90 73.55
CA LEU A 10 11.65 -10.25 73.44
C LEU A 10 12.21 -10.20 72.01
N VAL A 11 11.65 -10.98 71.07
CA VAL A 11 11.98 -10.88 69.64
C VAL A 11 11.06 -9.89 68.90
N GLY A 12 9.91 -9.54 69.49
CA GLY A 12 8.96 -8.58 68.91
C GLY A 12 9.27 -7.10 69.16
N VAL A 13 10.35 -6.76 69.87
CA VAL A 13 10.67 -5.37 70.26
C VAL A 13 12.01 -4.87 69.70
N VAL A 14 12.76 -5.70 68.94
CA VAL A 14 14.12 -5.35 68.46
C VAL A 14 14.23 -5.26 66.92
N LEU A 15 13.13 -5.38 66.15
CA LEU A 15 13.19 -5.36 64.67
C LEU A 15 12.40 -4.25 63.95
N PHE A 16 11.99 -3.19 64.66
CA PHE A 16 11.48 -1.96 64.03
C PHE A 16 12.03 -0.70 64.73
N HIS A 17 13.35 -0.66 64.90
CA HIS A 17 14.07 0.61 64.93
C HIS A 17 14.78 0.76 63.59
N TYR A 18 13.99 1.15 62.58
CA TYR A 18 14.52 1.68 61.34
C TYR A 18 15.28 2.95 61.73
N GLN A 19 16.60 2.86 61.76
CA GLN A 19 17.48 3.97 62.04
C GLN A 19 17.49 4.83 60.78
N VAL A 20 16.48 5.69 60.61
CA VAL A 20 16.44 6.72 59.57
C VAL A 20 17.65 7.62 59.82
N GLN A 21 18.66 7.46 58.99
CA GLN A 21 19.87 8.27 59.03
C GLN A 21 19.45 9.71 58.72
N THR A 22 19.60 10.61 59.69
CA THR A 22 19.22 12.01 59.58
C THR A 22 20.19 12.73 58.65
N GLU A 23 19.92 12.70 57.35
CA GLU A 23 20.65 13.46 56.33
C GLU A 23 20.13 14.90 56.25
N SER A 24 21.04 15.83 55.95
CA SER A 24 20.66 17.22 55.66
C SER A 24 19.98 17.31 54.30
N THR A 25 19.11 18.31 54.10
CA THR A 25 18.39 18.52 52.82
C THR A 25 19.33 18.66 51.63
N VAL A 26 20.52 19.23 51.85
CA VAL A 26 21.54 19.42 50.82
C VAL A 26 22.16 18.09 50.40
N GLU A 27 22.51 17.23 51.36
CA GLU A 27 23.07 15.90 51.07
C GLU A 27 22.07 15.03 50.32
N VAL A 28 20.78 15.10 50.69
CA VAL A 28 19.72 14.39 49.95
C VAL A 28 19.65 14.92 48.53
N LEU A 29 19.55 16.24 48.33
CA LEU A 29 19.46 16.83 46.99
C LEU A 29 20.71 16.57 46.13
N GLU A 30 21.90 16.59 46.74
CA GLU A 30 23.16 16.26 46.08
C GLU A 30 23.17 14.80 45.65
N ARG A 31 22.75 13.85 46.51
CA ARG A 31 22.59 12.44 46.12
C ARG A 31 21.60 12.26 44.96
N ILE A 32 20.47 12.97 44.98
CA ILE A 32 19.49 12.92 43.88
C ILE A 32 20.09 13.47 42.60
N ALA A 33 20.78 14.61 42.68
CA ALA A 33 21.45 15.21 41.54
C ALA A 33 22.55 14.30 40.98
N ASP A 34 23.38 13.71 41.83
CA ASP A 34 24.44 12.76 41.46
C ASP A 34 23.88 11.53 40.74
N GLN A 35 22.75 11.00 41.19
CA GLN A 35 22.09 9.86 40.53
C GLN A 35 21.53 10.24 39.15
N VAL A 36 21.00 11.46 38.99
CA VAL A 36 20.37 11.93 37.76
C VAL A 36 21.38 12.45 36.72
N PHE A 37 22.46 13.11 37.17
CA PHE A 37 23.56 13.60 36.32
C PHE A 37 24.63 12.52 36.06
N GLY A 38 24.71 11.51 36.93
CA GLY A 38 25.54 10.34 36.75
C GLY A 38 25.09 9.45 35.59
N ALA A 39 25.79 8.31 35.43
CA ALA A 39 25.76 7.46 34.24
C ALA A 39 24.40 6.87 33.81
N ILE A 40 23.31 7.08 34.57
CA ILE A 40 22.08 6.30 34.44
C ILE A 40 20.94 7.07 33.74
N GLU A 41 20.79 8.40 33.95
CA GLU A 41 19.62 9.14 33.41
C GLU A 41 19.94 10.44 32.63
N HIS A 42 21.21 10.84 32.58
CA HIS A 42 21.77 11.92 31.73
C HIS A 42 20.94 13.22 31.72
N ALA A 43 20.91 13.94 32.85
CA ALA A 43 20.46 15.32 32.88
C ALA A 43 21.58 16.32 32.52
N ASP A 44 21.21 17.41 31.86
CA ASP A 44 22.14 18.45 31.41
C ASP A 44 22.05 19.70 32.31
N THR A 45 20.93 19.96 32.99
CA THR A 45 20.71 21.20 33.76
C THR A 45 19.75 21.00 34.94
N LEU A 46 20.12 21.56 36.10
CA LEU A 46 19.28 21.69 37.28
C LEU A 46 18.50 22.99 37.24
N ILE A 47 17.21 22.94 37.56
CA ILE A 47 16.34 24.09 37.64
C ILE A 47 15.81 24.14 39.06
N PHE A 48 16.10 25.23 39.76
CA PHE A 48 15.55 25.49 41.08
C PHE A 48 14.42 26.51 40.96
N TRP A 49 13.28 26.23 41.58
CA TRP A 49 12.11 27.11 41.55
C TRP A 49 11.53 27.29 42.95
N ASP A 50 11.37 28.56 43.34
CA ASP A 50 10.75 28.98 44.61
C ASP A 50 11.45 28.45 45.88
N LEU A 51 12.79 28.50 45.92
CA LEU A 51 13.56 28.10 47.11
C LEU A 51 13.66 29.24 48.15
N LYS A 52 13.58 28.90 49.45
CA LYS A 52 13.96 29.83 50.53
C LYS A 52 15.44 30.23 50.42
N GLU A 53 15.79 31.47 50.82
CA GLU A 53 17.16 31.99 50.77
C GLU A 53 18.20 31.09 51.46
N ASN A 54 17.84 30.49 52.60
CA ASN A 54 18.72 29.58 53.35
C ASN A 54 18.99 28.27 52.58
N THR A 55 17.95 27.71 51.95
CA THR A 55 18.04 26.51 51.11
C THR A 55 18.80 26.83 49.82
N ALA A 56 18.53 27.99 49.21
CA ALA A 56 19.17 28.49 48.00
C ALA A 56 20.68 28.73 48.17
N GLN A 57 21.11 29.28 49.31
CA GLN A 57 22.54 29.46 49.62
C GLN A 57 23.26 28.11 49.75
N SER A 58 22.61 27.14 50.40
CA SER A 58 23.20 25.81 50.61
C SER A 58 23.29 25.02 49.31
N ILE A 59 22.31 25.17 48.41
CA ILE A 59 22.23 24.53 47.10
C ILE A 59 23.23 25.12 46.08
N ARG A 60 23.72 26.36 46.30
CA ARG A 60 24.79 26.94 45.46
C ARG A 60 26.09 26.13 45.48
N THR A 61 26.26 25.24 46.45
CA THR A 61 27.45 24.37 46.57
C THR A 61 27.43 23.17 45.61
N ILE A 62 26.26 22.75 45.10
CA ILE A 62 26.12 21.59 44.20
C ILE A 62 26.85 21.85 42.85
N PRO A 63 27.71 20.94 42.35
CA PRO A 63 28.65 21.20 41.26
C PRO A 63 28.07 21.19 39.83
N TYR A 64 26.75 21.05 39.68
CA TYR A 64 26.09 20.90 38.37
C TYR A 64 25.61 22.22 37.75
N PRO A 65 25.46 22.29 36.41
CA PRO A 65 24.88 23.45 35.73
C PRO A 65 23.47 23.74 36.26
N LYS A 66 23.22 24.97 36.72
CA LYS A 66 21.97 25.32 37.38
C LYS A 66 21.38 26.65 36.96
N LEU A 67 20.06 26.69 36.90
CA LEU A 67 19.23 27.87 36.73
C LEU A 67 18.37 28.04 37.97
N VAL A 68 18.29 29.26 38.49
CA VAL A 68 17.46 29.59 39.65
C VAL A 68 16.37 30.54 39.19
N PHE A 69 15.13 30.17 39.45
CA PHE A 69 13.94 30.95 39.13
C PHE A 69 13.24 31.35 40.42
N ASP A 70 12.90 32.63 40.50
CA ASP A 70 12.06 33.14 41.57
C ASP A 70 10.59 32.82 41.28
N ARG A 71 9.76 32.84 42.33
CA ARG A 71 8.32 32.52 42.29
C ARG A 71 7.53 33.25 41.20
N SER A 72 7.92 34.47 40.86
CA SER A 72 7.27 35.31 39.84
C SER A 72 7.73 35.00 38.41
N SER A 73 8.76 34.17 38.23
CA SER A 73 9.34 33.87 36.93
C SER A 73 8.81 32.55 36.37
N GLY A 74 8.23 32.62 35.17
CA GLY A 74 7.81 31.45 34.41
C GLY A 74 9.00 30.76 33.75
N PHE A 75 8.91 29.44 33.64
CA PHE A 75 9.94 28.63 32.97
C PHE A 75 9.99 28.86 31.45
N GLY A 76 8.91 29.37 30.84
CA GLY A 76 8.84 29.59 29.39
C GLY A 76 9.16 28.34 28.58
N GLN A 77 9.92 28.45 27.50
CA GLN A 77 10.32 27.29 26.66
C GLN A 77 11.56 26.53 27.18
N LEU A 78 12.05 26.86 28.38
CA LEU A 78 13.32 26.36 28.88
C LEU A 78 13.23 24.93 29.41
N ILE A 79 12.06 24.43 29.83
CA ILE A 79 11.97 23.05 30.33
C ILE A 79 12.04 22.04 29.18
N GLN A 80 12.96 21.08 29.30
CA GLN A 80 13.19 19.98 28.36
C GLN A 80 13.37 18.65 29.12
N GLU A 81 13.43 17.55 28.38
CA GLU A 81 13.51 16.18 28.92
C GLU A 81 14.74 15.93 29.82
N LYS A 82 15.85 16.63 29.55
CA LYS A 82 17.11 16.49 30.28
C LYS A 82 17.24 17.45 31.47
N HIS A 83 16.15 18.09 31.89
CA HIS A 83 16.17 19.00 33.03
C HIS A 83 15.63 18.31 34.28
N LEU A 84 16.29 18.58 35.41
CA LEU A 84 15.85 18.20 36.74
C LEU A 84 15.33 19.46 37.45
N VAL A 85 14.03 19.53 37.69
CA VAL A 85 13.36 20.66 38.35
C VAL A 85 13.20 20.33 39.82
N ILE A 86 13.80 21.12 40.69
CA ILE A 86 13.65 21.05 42.15
C ILE A 86 12.77 22.22 42.57
N MET A 87 11.68 21.91 43.27
CA MET A 87 10.72 22.89 43.76
C MET A 87 10.44 22.71 45.23
N GLU A 88 10.42 23.82 45.98
CA GLU A 88 10.07 23.84 47.40
C GLU A 88 8.60 24.25 47.57
N LEU A 89 7.91 23.57 48.47
CA LEU A 89 6.46 23.64 48.61
C LEU A 89 6.09 23.68 50.09
N HIS A 90 5.43 24.76 50.51
CA HIS A 90 4.98 24.93 51.89
C HIS A 90 3.52 24.49 52.06
N THR A 91 3.23 23.75 53.14
CA THR A 91 1.87 23.26 53.42
C THR A 91 0.82 24.37 53.51
N GLN A 92 1.22 25.57 53.95
CA GLN A 92 0.32 26.74 54.09
C GLN A 92 -0.12 27.32 52.73
N GLU A 93 0.61 27.03 51.66
CA GLU A 93 0.39 27.59 50.32
C GLU A 93 -0.33 26.63 49.36
N ALA A 94 -0.68 25.44 49.86
CA ALA A 94 -1.41 24.41 49.13
C ALA A 94 -2.65 24.91 48.33
N PRO A 95 -3.50 25.84 48.83
CA PRO A 95 -4.65 26.31 48.05
C PRO A 95 -4.30 27.18 46.83
N HIS A 96 -3.13 27.82 46.81
CA HIS A 96 -2.67 28.65 45.68
C HIS A 96 -1.65 27.94 44.78
N PHE A 97 -1.28 26.72 45.14
CA PHE A 97 -0.23 25.97 44.46
C PHE A 97 -0.55 25.71 42.97
N TYR A 98 -1.82 25.47 42.63
CA TYR A 98 -2.22 25.27 41.22
C TYR A 98 -1.97 26.50 40.35
N ASP A 99 -2.34 27.69 40.83
CA ASP A 99 -2.19 28.93 40.06
C ASP A 99 -0.71 29.27 39.86
N LEU A 100 0.10 29.01 40.89
CA LEU A 100 1.55 29.18 40.84
C LEU A 100 2.20 28.20 39.87
N LEU A 101 1.82 26.92 39.94
CA LEU A 101 2.33 25.87 39.06
C LEU A 101 1.96 26.14 37.60
N ASN A 102 0.71 26.56 37.34
CA ASN A 102 0.26 26.96 36.00
C ASN A 102 0.96 28.22 35.49
N GLY A 103 1.15 29.22 36.34
CA GLY A 103 1.89 30.43 36.00
C GLY A 103 3.35 30.13 35.65
N ALA A 104 3.99 29.26 36.44
CA ALA A 104 5.36 28.83 36.20
C ALA A 104 5.51 28.04 34.89
N LEU A 105 4.57 27.12 34.63
CA LEU A 105 4.59 26.27 33.43
C LEU A 105 3.94 26.92 32.20
N ALA A 106 3.47 28.17 32.32
CA ALA A 106 2.92 28.91 31.21
C ALA A 106 3.94 29.03 30.07
N GLY A 107 3.60 28.46 28.91
CA GLY A 107 4.46 28.43 27.73
C GLY A 107 5.44 27.25 27.65
N ALA A 108 5.59 26.44 28.70
CA ALA A 108 6.46 25.27 28.71
C ALA A 108 5.80 24.07 28.03
N ARG A 109 5.91 23.92 26.71
CA ARG A 109 5.22 22.83 25.98
C ARG A 109 5.77 21.42 26.26
N LYS A 110 6.98 21.30 26.80
CA LYS A 110 7.68 20.02 27.03
C LYS A 110 7.87 19.68 28.52
N HIS A 111 7.16 20.34 29.43
CA HIS A 111 7.35 20.14 30.87
C HIS A 111 7.11 18.71 31.33
N TYR A 112 6.17 17.99 30.71
CA TYR A 112 5.84 16.61 31.04
C TYR A 112 7.00 15.61 30.81
N LEU A 113 8.04 15.99 30.05
CA LEU A 113 9.23 15.17 29.83
C LEU A 113 10.29 15.33 30.92
N ALA A 114 10.27 16.45 31.65
CA ALA A 114 11.26 16.77 32.66
C ALA A 114 11.04 15.95 33.95
N LYS A 115 12.10 15.87 34.75
CA LYS A 115 12.10 15.17 36.04
C LYS A 115 11.89 16.21 37.14
N PHE A 116 11.02 15.93 38.11
CA PHE A 116 10.68 16.87 39.18
C PHE A 116 11.02 16.29 40.56
N VAL A 117 11.52 17.13 41.45
CA VAL A 117 11.77 16.81 42.86
C VAL A 117 11.05 17.87 43.67
N ILE A 118 10.12 17.42 44.51
CA ILE A 118 9.25 18.27 45.31
C ILE A 118 9.74 18.20 46.75
N LEU A 119 10.33 19.28 47.24
CA LEU A 119 10.67 19.47 48.64
C LEU A 119 9.41 19.94 49.37
N LEU A 120 8.76 19.02 50.07
CA LEU A 120 7.56 19.32 50.84
C LEU A 120 7.95 19.65 52.29
N ASN A 121 7.64 20.85 52.72
CA ASN A 121 7.90 21.31 54.08
C ASN A 121 6.63 21.23 54.92
N VAL A 122 6.60 20.30 55.89
CA VAL A 122 5.38 19.87 56.57
C VAL A 122 5.26 20.50 57.97
N ASP A 123 4.24 21.36 58.16
CA ASP A 123 3.94 21.98 59.46
C ASP A 123 2.82 21.26 60.25
N SER A 124 1.77 20.75 59.60
CA SER A 124 0.62 20.20 60.36
C SER A 124 -0.29 19.17 59.66
N ASP A 125 -0.44 19.18 58.33
CA ASP A 125 -1.34 18.25 57.60
C ASP A 125 -0.70 17.67 56.33
N MET A 126 0.08 16.59 56.52
CA MET A 126 0.83 15.92 55.45
C MET A 126 -0.10 15.28 54.41
N GLU A 127 -1.15 14.58 54.85
CA GLU A 127 -2.01 13.78 53.99
C GLU A 127 -2.79 14.66 53.00
N ARG A 128 -3.28 15.80 53.48
CA ARG A 128 -3.95 16.79 52.62
C ARG A 128 -2.99 17.38 51.60
N SER A 129 -1.76 17.72 51.98
CA SER A 129 -0.78 18.28 51.05
C SER A 129 -0.32 17.28 50.00
N LEU A 130 -0.11 16.01 50.37
CA LEU A 130 0.19 14.95 49.40
C LEU A 130 -0.96 14.72 48.42
N THR A 131 -2.21 14.77 48.89
CA THR A 131 -3.40 14.67 48.04
C THR A 131 -3.48 15.82 47.03
N ILE A 132 -3.19 17.04 47.49
CA ILE A 132 -3.19 18.26 46.66
C ILE A 132 -2.08 18.20 45.60
N ILE A 133 -0.87 17.79 45.98
CA ILE A 133 0.26 17.61 45.06
C ILE A 133 -0.09 16.56 44.01
N TRP A 134 -0.56 15.40 44.44
CA TRP A 134 -0.98 14.33 43.52
C TRP A 134 -2.02 14.85 42.52
N HIS A 135 -3.08 15.50 43.00
CA HIS A 135 -4.16 16.01 42.15
C HIS A 135 -3.67 17.04 41.12
N TYR A 136 -2.82 17.99 41.54
CA TYR A 136 -2.35 19.04 40.64
C TYR A 136 -1.25 18.57 39.69
N PHE A 137 -0.35 17.68 40.11
CA PHE A 137 0.67 17.13 39.21
C PHE A 137 0.05 16.23 38.13
N GLU A 138 -0.99 15.46 38.48
CA GLU A 138 -1.80 14.76 37.48
C GLU A 138 -2.47 15.75 36.50
N ARG A 139 -3.06 16.84 37.03
CA ARG A 139 -3.72 17.87 36.21
C ARG A 139 -2.76 18.63 35.28
N VAL A 140 -1.54 18.90 35.74
CA VAL A 140 -0.48 19.59 34.99
C VAL A 140 0.50 18.60 34.34
N ARG A 141 0.14 17.32 34.27
CA ARG A 141 0.79 16.31 33.40
C ARG A 141 2.27 16.03 33.75
N ILE A 142 2.61 16.13 35.03
CA ILE A 142 3.95 15.78 35.52
C ILE A 142 3.92 14.35 36.04
N VAL A 143 4.58 13.44 35.34
CA VAL A 143 4.56 12.00 35.65
C VAL A 143 5.86 11.52 36.30
N LYS A 144 6.99 12.16 36.01
CA LYS A 144 8.30 11.83 36.59
C LYS A 144 8.60 12.75 37.76
N TYR A 145 8.05 12.46 38.93
CA TYR A 145 8.34 13.24 40.14
C TYR A 145 8.61 12.39 41.38
N VAL A 146 9.43 12.94 42.27
CA VAL A 146 9.73 12.41 43.61
C VAL A 146 9.36 13.48 44.64
N VAL A 147 8.82 13.06 45.77
CA VAL A 147 8.53 13.90 46.93
C VAL A 147 9.56 13.63 48.01
N VAL A 148 10.16 14.70 48.51
CA VAL A 148 11.12 14.70 49.62
C VAL A 148 10.48 15.48 50.76
N ILE A 149 10.23 14.81 51.88
CA ILE A 149 9.54 15.41 53.03
C ILE A 149 10.56 15.95 54.02
N HIS A 150 10.46 17.24 54.29
CA HIS A 150 11.27 17.99 55.26
C HIS A 150 10.39 18.48 56.41
N TYR A 151 10.90 18.35 57.65
CA TYR A 151 10.24 18.85 58.86
C TYR A 151 11.04 20.04 59.42
N GLU A 152 10.49 21.26 59.29
CA GLU A 152 11.13 22.51 59.74
C GLU A 152 11.52 22.48 61.23
N ASP A 153 10.65 21.93 62.08
CA ASP A 153 10.86 21.83 63.53
C ASP A 153 12.07 20.97 63.95
N ARG A 154 12.61 20.14 63.03
CA ARG A 154 13.67 19.17 63.34
C ARG A 154 14.89 19.27 62.41
N GLY A 155 14.88 20.21 61.47
CA GLY A 155 16.01 20.49 60.55
C GLY A 155 16.51 19.28 59.75
N THR A 156 15.73 18.22 59.60
CA THR A 156 16.16 16.93 59.05
C THR A 156 15.16 16.41 58.01
N VAL A 157 15.67 15.85 56.91
CA VAL A 157 14.85 15.12 55.94
C VAL A 157 14.55 13.75 56.53
N ARG A 158 13.29 13.31 56.42
CA ARG A 158 12.87 12.02 56.98
C ARG A 158 12.47 10.99 55.94
N GLU A 159 11.88 11.42 54.83
CA GLU A 159 11.25 10.48 53.90
C GLU A 159 11.42 10.97 52.46
N VAL A 160 11.86 10.06 51.59
CA VAL A 160 11.90 10.23 50.13
C VAL A 160 11.01 9.17 49.53
N GLY A 161 10.10 9.58 48.64
CA GLY A 161 9.14 8.65 48.04
C GLY A 161 8.46 9.21 46.81
N TYR A 162 7.64 8.40 46.17
CA TYR A 162 6.74 8.85 45.11
C TYR A 162 5.29 8.63 45.53
N LEU A 163 4.38 9.35 44.88
CA LEU A 163 2.95 9.23 45.16
C LEU A 163 2.29 8.24 44.20
N SER A 164 1.58 7.27 44.78
CA SER A 164 0.65 6.39 44.09
C SER A 164 -0.68 6.39 44.84
N GLU A 165 -1.79 6.68 44.14
CA GLU A 165 -3.13 6.77 44.75
C GLU A 165 -3.17 7.60 46.04
N SER A 166 -2.56 8.79 46.04
CA SER A 166 -2.42 9.70 47.20
C SER A 166 -1.65 9.17 48.42
N LYS A 167 -1.01 8.00 48.31
CA LYS A 167 -0.13 7.44 49.34
C LYS A 167 1.34 7.60 48.95
N LEU A 168 2.19 7.88 49.94
CA LEU A 168 3.63 7.94 49.76
C LEU A 168 4.20 6.52 49.80
N ILE A 169 4.86 6.11 48.71
CA ILE A 169 5.66 4.90 48.66
C ILE A 169 7.11 5.29 48.88
N HIS A 170 7.68 4.84 49.99
CA HIS A 170 9.06 5.14 50.36
C HIS A 170 10.04 4.49 49.37
N LEU A 171 11.05 5.26 48.96
CA LEU A 171 12.14 4.80 48.13
C LEU A 171 13.35 4.45 49.01
N ASN A 172 14.05 3.36 48.67
CA ASN A 172 15.36 3.06 49.25
C ASN A 172 16.44 4.02 48.70
N ASP A 173 17.66 3.93 49.25
CA ASP A 173 18.80 4.83 48.94
C ASP A 173 19.16 4.97 47.44
N THR A 174 18.76 4.00 46.61
CA THR A 174 18.88 4.05 45.16
C THR A 174 17.50 4.11 44.52
N PHE A 175 17.19 5.20 43.80
CA PHE A 175 15.94 5.31 43.06
C PHE A 175 16.18 5.71 41.60
N HIS A 176 15.27 5.26 40.73
CA HIS A 176 15.31 5.51 39.29
C HIS A 176 13.95 6.08 38.87
N PHE A 177 13.94 7.23 38.19
CA PHE A 177 12.71 7.85 37.71
C PHE A 177 12.00 6.95 36.69
N GLU A 178 12.72 6.13 35.94
CA GLU A 178 12.10 5.11 35.08
C GLU A 178 11.39 4.01 35.86
N ALA A 179 11.97 3.54 36.96
CA ALA A 179 11.33 2.53 37.81
C ALA A 179 10.07 3.07 38.47
N ILE A 180 10.13 4.33 38.94
CA ILE A 180 8.97 5.05 39.51
C ILE A 180 7.87 5.23 38.46
N LEU A 181 8.23 5.61 37.24
CA LEU A 181 7.27 5.73 36.15
C LEU A 181 6.60 4.38 35.86
N ASN A 182 7.36 3.29 35.78
CA ASN A 182 6.81 1.96 35.53
C ASN A 182 5.86 1.54 36.67
N ALA A 183 6.25 1.72 37.93
CA ALA A 183 5.40 1.38 39.08
C ALA A 183 4.12 2.22 39.17
N ARG A 184 4.09 3.44 38.60
CA ARG A 184 2.88 4.28 38.51
C ARG A 184 2.00 3.96 37.29
N LEU A 185 2.54 3.19 36.35
CA LEU A 185 1.82 2.69 35.19
C LEU A 185 1.28 1.29 35.45
N GLU A 186 1.92 0.51 36.31
CA GLU A 186 1.46 -0.80 36.77
C GLU A 186 -0.01 -0.73 37.22
N ASP A 187 -0.82 -1.69 36.77
CA ASP A 187 -2.28 -1.78 36.98
C ASP A 187 -3.14 -0.66 36.38
N SER A 188 -2.57 0.25 35.58
CA SER A 188 -3.36 1.26 34.87
C SER A 188 -3.89 0.75 33.52
N THR A 189 -5.01 1.32 33.08
CA THR A 189 -5.66 0.96 31.81
C THR A 189 -5.35 2.00 30.74
N LEU A 190 -4.80 1.56 29.61
CA LEU A 190 -4.65 2.37 28.40
C LEU A 190 -5.98 2.35 27.63
N ARG A 191 -6.68 3.49 27.59
CA ARG A 191 -7.95 3.61 26.88
C ARG A 191 -7.70 4.05 25.44
N ALA A 192 -8.00 3.18 24.50
CA ALA A 192 -7.72 3.38 23.08
C ALA A 192 -8.99 3.51 22.26
N ILE A 193 -8.96 4.41 21.28
CA ILE A 193 -9.97 4.54 20.23
C ILE A 193 -9.44 3.84 18.97
N VAL A 194 -10.30 3.07 18.31
CA VAL A 194 -10.03 2.48 16.99
C VAL A 194 -11.20 2.69 16.05
N VAL A 195 -10.93 2.76 14.76
CA VAL A 195 -11.93 2.82 13.69
C VAL A 195 -11.74 1.62 12.77
N GLU A 196 -12.81 1.13 12.15
CA GLU A 196 -12.68 0.03 11.20
C GLU A 196 -11.83 0.42 9.98
N SER A 197 -10.70 -0.28 9.83
CA SER A 197 -9.74 -0.11 8.75
C SER A 197 -8.92 -1.40 8.61
N LYS A 198 -9.18 -2.20 7.59
CA LYS A 198 -8.35 -3.38 7.30
C LYS A 198 -6.99 -2.93 6.70
N PRO A 199 -5.87 -3.55 7.06
CA PRO A 199 -5.69 -4.69 7.98
C PRO A 199 -5.38 -4.23 9.42
N TYR A 200 -5.46 -2.93 9.68
CA TYR A 200 -4.95 -2.29 10.89
C TYR A 200 -5.80 -2.59 12.12
N THR A 201 -7.11 -2.34 12.02
CA THR A 201 -8.08 -2.51 13.10
C THR A 201 -9.42 -2.87 12.49
N TYR A 202 -9.88 -4.10 12.65
CA TYR A 202 -11.17 -4.55 12.11
C TYR A 202 -11.79 -5.65 12.96
N ARG A 203 -13.10 -5.88 12.81
CA ARG A 203 -13.73 -7.05 13.42
C ARG A 203 -13.54 -8.27 12.52
N SER A 204 -13.07 -9.36 13.10
CA SER A 204 -13.03 -10.66 12.44
C SER A 204 -14.45 -11.15 12.14
N SER A 205 -14.57 -12.17 11.30
CA SER A 205 -15.86 -12.84 11.06
C SER A 205 -16.47 -13.45 12.33
N ARG A 206 -15.68 -13.64 13.39
CA ARG A 206 -16.12 -14.11 14.70
C ARG A 206 -16.54 -12.97 15.64
N GLY A 207 -16.45 -11.71 15.19
CA GLY A 207 -16.81 -10.52 15.96
C GLY A 207 -15.73 -9.99 16.89
N GLU A 208 -14.58 -10.67 16.98
CA GLU A 208 -13.41 -10.25 17.76
C GLU A 208 -12.69 -9.08 17.07
N LEU A 209 -12.22 -8.11 17.86
CA LEU A 209 -11.43 -7.00 17.35
C LEU A 209 -10.00 -7.47 17.13
N VAL A 210 -9.53 -7.41 15.88
CA VAL A 210 -8.21 -7.90 15.46
C VAL A 210 -7.56 -6.92 14.49
N GLY A 211 -6.27 -7.07 14.26
CA GLY A 211 -5.55 -6.35 13.22
C GLY A 211 -4.16 -5.92 13.67
N LEU A 212 -3.36 -5.43 12.73
CA LEU A 212 -1.96 -5.09 12.95
C LEU A 212 -1.76 -4.11 14.12
N ASP A 213 -2.56 -3.06 14.20
CA ASP A 213 -2.41 -2.06 15.27
C ASP A 213 -2.91 -2.56 16.62
N ILE A 214 -3.84 -3.53 16.64
CA ILE A 214 -4.26 -4.21 17.87
C ILE A 214 -3.13 -5.11 18.37
N ASP A 215 -2.56 -5.94 17.50
CA ASP A 215 -1.47 -6.86 17.86
C ASP A 215 -0.23 -6.08 18.37
N ILE A 216 0.09 -4.96 17.72
CA ILE A 216 1.17 -4.05 18.16
C ILE A 216 0.83 -3.45 19.53
N ALA A 217 -0.37 -2.91 19.70
CA ALA A 217 -0.77 -2.29 20.96
C ALA A 217 -0.81 -3.28 22.11
N GLU A 218 -1.35 -4.48 21.93
CA GLU A 218 -1.33 -5.55 22.93
C GLU A 218 0.08 -5.95 23.32
N THR A 219 0.99 -6.09 22.34
CA THR A 219 2.39 -6.39 22.60
C THR A 219 3.06 -5.28 23.42
N ILE A 220 2.83 -4.01 23.06
CA ILE A 220 3.38 -2.86 23.78
C ILE A 220 2.82 -2.79 25.21
N VAL A 221 1.51 -2.94 25.35
CA VAL A 221 0.81 -2.90 26.64
C VAL A 221 1.31 -4.00 27.57
N HIS A 222 1.53 -5.21 27.05
CA HIS A 222 2.17 -6.31 27.79
C HIS A 222 3.61 -5.96 28.20
N MET A 223 4.40 -5.34 27.32
CA MET A 223 5.75 -4.86 27.67
C MET A 223 5.75 -3.73 28.72
N MET A 224 4.65 -2.98 28.81
CA MET A 224 4.46 -1.90 29.77
C MET A 224 3.90 -2.37 31.12
N GLY A 225 3.32 -3.57 31.18
CA GLY A 225 2.61 -4.05 32.38
C GLY A 225 1.28 -3.33 32.64
N VAL A 226 0.59 -2.92 31.58
CA VAL A 226 -0.70 -2.20 31.67
C VAL A 226 -1.82 -3.04 31.04
N GLU A 227 -3.07 -2.65 31.24
CA GLU A 227 -4.22 -3.28 30.56
C GLU A 227 -4.68 -2.44 29.37
N LEU A 228 -5.14 -3.07 28.29
CA LEU A 228 -5.66 -2.38 27.10
C LEU A 228 -7.19 -2.39 27.12
N SER A 229 -7.81 -1.20 27.07
CA SER A 229 -9.25 -1.05 26.89
C SER A 229 -9.52 -0.37 25.55
N VAL A 230 -10.19 -1.07 24.64
CA VAL A 230 -10.41 -0.58 23.28
C VAL A 230 -11.87 -0.22 23.02
N HIS A 231 -12.11 1.01 22.59
CA HIS A 231 -13.39 1.50 22.11
C HIS A 231 -13.38 1.64 20.58
N GLN A 232 -14.22 0.84 19.91
CA GLN A 232 -14.34 0.90 18.46
C GLN A 232 -15.45 1.86 18.04
N MET A 233 -15.09 2.82 17.17
CA MET A 233 -16.02 3.70 16.47
C MET A 233 -16.35 3.14 15.08
N GLN A 234 -17.60 3.29 14.66
CA GLN A 234 -18.06 2.82 13.34
C GLN A 234 -17.57 3.73 12.21
N THR A 235 -17.59 5.04 12.44
CA THR A 235 -17.19 6.05 11.46
C THR A 235 -15.98 6.83 11.95
N TRP A 236 -15.16 7.27 11.00
CA TRP A 236 -14.08 8.18 11.30
C TRP A 236 -14.60 9.61 11.42
N ASP A 237 -14.95 10.03 12.64
CA ASP A 237 -15.22 11.43 12.95
C ASP A 237 -14.01 12.06 13.64
N THR A 238 -13.34 12.95 12.91
CA THR A 238 -12.11 13.60 13.39
C THR A 238 -12.38 14.58 14.52
N LEU A 239 -13.58 15.18 14.60
CA LEU A 239 -13.96 16.09 15.68
C LEU A 239 -14.31 15.31 16.94
N GLU A 240 -15.05 14.20 16.80
CA GLU A 240 -15.40 13.36 17.95
C GLU A 240 -14.17 12.74 18.59
N ILE A 241 -13.24 12.18 17.79
CA ILE A 241 -11.97 11.63 18.30
C ILE A 241 -11.18 12.71 19.05
N GLN A 242 -11.10 13.92 18.48
CA GLN A 242 -10.41 15.04 19.14
C GLN A 242 -11.12 15.47 20.43
N ASN A 243 -12.45 15.44 20.49
CA ASN A 243 -13.20 15.75 21.71
C ASN A 243 -12.98 14.70 22.80
N LEU A 244 -12.97 13.40 22.46
CA LEU A 244 -12.65 12.33 23.41
C LEU A 244 -11.21 12.45 23.92
N LEU A 245 -10.28 12.74 23.01
CA LEU A 245 -8.88 13.06 23.29
C LEU A 245 -8.66 14.49 23.80
N TYR A 246 -9.70 15.33 23.99
CA TYR A 246 -9.64 16.62 24.70
C TYR A 246 -10.34 16.61 26.10
N ASN A 247 -11.33 15.73 26.28
CA ASN A 247 -12.11 15.55 27.51
C ASN A 247 -11.59 14.47 28.48
N GLN A 248 -10.43 13.86 28.24
CA GLN A 248 -9.78 12.87 29.13
C GLN A 248 -10.53 11.55 29.27
N THR A 249 -11.43 11.27 28.32
CA THR A 249 -12.17 10.00 28.27
C THR A 249 -11.33 8.88 27.66
N MET A 250 -10.43 9.22 26.73
CA MET A 250 -9.56 8.29 26.02
C MET A 250 -8.12 8.82 25.99
N ASP A 251 -7.16 7.91 25.88
CA ASP A 251 -5.73 8.23 26.00
C ASP A 251 -5.01 8.23 24.64
N VAL A 252 -5.45 7.40 23.71
CA VAL A 252 -4.81 7.22 22.40
C VAL A 252 -5.83 6.83 21.32
N TYR A 253 -5.57 7.23 20.08
CA TYR A 253 -6.19 6.70 18.88
C TYR A 253 -5.16 5.84 18.14
N LEU A 254 -5.43 4.54 18.06
CA LEU A 254 -4.48 3.51 17.62
C LEU A 254 -4.59 3.15 16.15
N THR A 255 -5.70 3.43 15.46
CA THR A 255 -5.76 3.12 14.02
C THR A 255 -4.81 4.07 13.28
N ARG A 256 -3.72 3.54 12.73
CA ARG A 256 -2.69 4.36 12.08
C ARG A 256 -3.27 5.16 10.91
N ARG A 257 -2.94 6.46 10.86
CA ARG A 257 -3.33 7.38 9.78
C ARG A 257 -2.15 8.25 9.37
N GLY A 258 -2.27 8.92 8.22
CA GLY A 258 -1.24 9.87 7.79
C GLY A 258 -1.04 10.97 8.82
N CYS A 259 0.22 11.24 9.16
CA CYS A 259 0.58 12.29 10.11
C CYS A 259 0.12 13.65 9.57
N ASN A 260 -0.64 14.40 10.39
CA ASN A 260 -1.14 15.72 10.02
C ASN A 260 -0.48 16.80 10.88
N PRO A 261 0.43 17.62 10.33
CA PRO A 261 1.14 18.64 11.11
C PRO A 261 0.23 19.76 11.63
N ALA A 262 -1.00 19.89 11.10
CA ALA A 262 -1.96 20.88 11.58
C ALA A 262 -2.65 20.49 12.89
N LEU A 263 -2.56 19.22 13.32
CA LEU A 263 -3.15 18.76 14.57
C LEU A 263 -2.31 19.20 15.77
N THR A 264 -2.97 19.69 16.82
CA THR A 264 -2.34 20.15 18.07
C THR A 264 -1.96 19.02 19.02
N PHE A 265 -2.50 17.82 18.79
CA PHE A 265 -2.26 16.63 19.61
C PHE A 265 -0.90 15.98 19.33
N PRO A 266 -0.24 15.39 20.35
CA PRO A 266 0.98 14.62 20.16
C PRO A 266 0.77 13.47 19.16
N GLN A 267 1.65 13.41 18.16
CA GLN A 267 1.65 12.38 17.13
C GLN A 267 2.91 11.53 17.24
N LEU A 268 2.71 10.24 17.50
CA LEU A 268 3.78 9.26 17.53
C LEU A 268 4.00 8.73 16.12
N HIS A 269 5.14 9.09 15.53
CA HIS A 269 5.49 8.70 14.17
C HIS A 269 5.92 7.24 14.11
N LEU A 270 5.35 6.50 13.17
CA LEU A 270 5.73 5.13 12.85
C LEU A 270 6.91 5.15 11.87
N GLN A 271 7.79 4.15 11.96
CA GLN A 271 8.90 4.02 11.00
C GLN A 271 8.42 3.48 9.65
N ASP A 272 7.29 2.77 9.65
CA ASP A 272 6.64 2.27 8.44
C ASP A 272 6.19 3.45 7.57
N ARG A 273 6.70 3.48 6.33
CA ARG A 273 6.22 4.43 5.31
C ARG A 273 5.03 3.82 4.59
N PHE A 274 4.03 4.63 4.33
CA PHE A 274 2.86 4.20 3.59
C PHE A 274 2.87 4.78 2.19
N THR A 275 2.69 3.92 1.20
CA THR A 275 2.71 4.32 -0.21
C THR A 275 1.31 4.37 -0.80
N VAL A 276 1.03 5.43 -1.54
CA VAL A 276 -0.14 5.53 -2.41
C VAL A 276 0.29 5.14 -3.80
N ARG A 277 -0.46 4.24 -4.45
CA ARG A 277 -0.14 3.74 -5.78
C ARG A 277 -1.32 3.91 -6.73
N LEU A 278 -1.04 3.77 -8.01
CA LEU A 278 -2.07 3.73 -9.04
C LEU A 278 -2.38 2.29 -9.41
N MET A 279 -3.66 1.95 -9.32
CA MET A 279 -4.24 0.76 -9.94
C MET A 279 -4.53 1.09 -11.40
N MET A 280 -3.87 0.39 -12.29
CA MET A 280 -3.87 0.64 -13.71
C MET A 280 -4.64 -0.46 -14.45
N PRO A 281 -5.43 -0.11 -15.49
CA PRO A 281 -6.11 -1.11 -16.30
C PRO A 281 -5.11 -1.82 -17.23
N LYS A 282 -5.25 -3.13 -17.37
CA LYS A 282 -4.56 -3.93 -18.39
C LYS A 282 -5.23 -3.66 -19.73
N VAL A 283 -4.50 -3.01 -20.64
CA VAL A 283 -5.03 -2.68 -21.96
C VAL A 283 -4.80 -3.87 -22.89
N GLU A 284 -5.81 -4.72 -23.04
CA GLU A 284 -5.80 -5.81 -24.02
C GLU A 284 -6.27 -5.32 -25.39
N MET A 285 -5.44 -4.57 -26.12
CA MET A 285 -5.73 -4.26 -27.53
C MET A 285 -5.13 -5.31 -28.45
N ILE A 286 -5.75 -6.49 -28.47
CA ILE A 286 -5.34 -7.54 -29.38
C ILE A 286 -5.95 -7.28 -30.77
N ASN A 287 -5.16 -6.69 -31.67
CA ASN A 287 -5.48 -6.68 -33.09
C ASN A 287 -5.15 -8.04 -33.71
N PHE A 288 -6.04 -8.99 -33.46
CA PHE A 288 -5.98 -10.40 -33.84
C PHE A 288 -5.51 -10.69 -35.27
N ASN A 289 -5.96 -9.91 -36.26
CA ASN A 289 -5.63 -10.13 -37.68
C ASN A 289 -4.17 -9.78 -38.04
N LEU A 290 -3.54 -8.89 -37.28
CA LEU A 290 -2.14 -8.48 -37.51
C LEU A 290 -1.13 -9.40 -36.81
N GLN A 291 -1.58 -10.26 -35.88
CA GLN A 291 -0.70 -11.12 -35.11
C GLN A 291 -0.09 -12.27 -35.91
N PHE A 292 -0.78 -12.79 -36.93
CA PHE A 292 -0.30 -13.91 -37.74
C PHE A 292 0.65 -13.49 -38.88
N LEU A 293 0.61 -12.22 -39.29
CA LEU A 293 1.51 -11.67 -40.32
C LEU A 293 2.79 -11.05 -39.74
N LYS A 294 2.78 -10.65 -38.47
CA LYS A 294 3.92 -10.04 -37.75
C LYS A 294 5.13 -10.94 -37.44
N PRO A 295 5.03 -12.29 -37.29
CA PRO A 295 6.17 -13.15 -36.94
C PRO A 295 7.30 -13.12 -37.96
N PHE A 296 6.94 -12.90 -39.23
CA PHE A 296 7.89 -12.59 -40.28
C PHE A 296 7.89 -11.10 -40.59
N LYS A 297 9.09 -10.55 -40.76
CA LYS A 297 9.22 -9.18 -41.25
C LYS A 297 8.65 -9.08 -42.67
N ARG A 298 8.25 -7.88 -43.08
CA ARG A 298 7.60 -7.64 -44.38
C ARG A 298 8.47 -8.11 -45.56
N GLU A 299 9.78 -8.00 -45.42
CA GLU A 299 10.78 -8.42 -46.40
C GLU A 299 10.69 -9.93 -46.70
N VAL A 300 10.44 -10.75 -45.68
CA VAL A 300 10.32 -12.22 -45.84
C VAL A 300 9.02 -12.56 -46.58
N TRP A 301 7.92 -11.86 -46.30
CA TRP A 301 6.67 -12.03 -47.04
C TRP A 301 6.81 -11.67 -48.52
N PHE A 302 7.51 -10.59 -48.83
CA PHE A 302 7.82 -10.24 -50.22
C PHE A 302 8.72 -11.28 -50.89
N LEU A 303 9.69 -11.84 -50.17
CA LEU A 303 10.54 -12.93 -50.66
C LEU A 303 9.72 -14.20 -50.93
N LEU A 304 8.78 -14.57 -50.06
CA LEU A 304 7.87 -15.70 -50.29
C LEU A 304 7.00 -15.48 -51.53
N LEU A 305 6.46 -14.27 -51.69
CA LEU A 305 5.66 -13.91 -52.86
C LEU A 305 6.51 -13.93 -54.14
N LEU A 306 7.75 -13.45 -54.08
CA LEU A 306 8.73 -13.51 -55.17
C LEU A 306 9.07 -14.97 -55.54
N LEU A 307 9.32 -15.84 -54.56
CA LEU A 307 9.58 -17.26 -54.81
C LEU A 307 8.36 -17.95 -55.46
N LEU A 308 7.14 -17.59 -55.04
CA LEU A 308 5.92 -18.10 -55.63
C LEU A 308 5.74 -17.61 -57.08
N THR A 309 6.00 -16.34 -57.37
CA THR A 309 5.93 -15.82 -58.75
C THR A 309 7.01 -16.41 -59.65
N VAL A 310 8.22 -16.60 -59.14
CA VAL A 310 9.30 -17.32 -59.85
C VAL A 310 8.89 -18.77 -60.13
N ALA A 311 8.28 -19.47 -59.16
CA ALA A 311 7.78 -20.83 -59.37
C ALA A 311 6.64 -20.88 -60.40
N CYS A 312 5.71 -19.93 -60.37
CA CYS A 312 4.62 -19.82 -61.35
C CYS A 312 5.13 -19.50 -62.76
N THR A 313 6.11 -18.60 -62.89
CA THR A 313 6.72 -18.24 -64.19
C THR A 313 7.55 -19.39 -64.75
N LEU A 314 8.32 -20.11 -63.92
CA LEU A 314 9.01 -21.35 -64.30
C LEU A 314 8.02 -22.42 -64.76
N ASN A 315 6.90 -22.58 -64.04
CA ASN A 315 5.84 -23.53 -64.40
C ASN A 315 5.19 -23.18 -65.74
N TRP A 316 4.98 -21.90 -66.00
CA TRP A 316 4.43 -21.41 -67.27
C TRP A 316 5.42 -21.58 -68.43
N LEU A 317 6.69 -21.18 -68.23
CA LEU A 317 7.75 -21.27 -69.24
C LEU A 317 8.05 -22.73 -69.63
N LEU A 318 7.99 -23.65 -68.65
CA LEU A 318 8.27 -25.07 -68.84
C LEU A 318 7.00 -25.93 -68.98
N TRP A 319 5.82 -25.33 -69.23
CA TRP A 319 4.54 -26.04 -69.30
C TRP A 319 4.53 -27.19 -70.32
N LYS A 320 5.32 -27.10 -71.39
CA LYS A 320 5.46 -28.19 -72.40
C LYS A 320 6.39 -29.32 -71.96
N ARG A 321 7.30 -29.08 -71.02
CA ARG A 321 8.39 -30.00 -70.63
C ARG A 321 8.20 -30.62 -69.25
N MET A 322 7.44 -29.96 -68.37
CA MET A 322 7.13 -30.42 -67.02
C MET A 322 5.65 -30.82 -66.94
N THR A 323 5.38 -32.06 -66.56
CA THR A 323 4.01 -32.58 -66.37
C THR A 323 3.41 -32.19 -65.00
N LEU A 324 4.14 -31.44 -64.19
CA LEU A 324 3.76 -31.04 -62.84
C LEU A 324 3.62 -29.55 -62.70
N ASN A 325 2.52 -29.15 -62.07
CA ASN A 325 2.33 -27.79 -61.58
C ASN A 325 3.12 -27.56 -60.29
N LEU A 326 4.31 -26.96 -60.41
CA LEU A 326 5.20 -26.65 -59.28
C LEU A 326 4.51 -25.86 -58.15
N ALA A 327 3.60 -24.94 -58.51
CA ALA A 327 2.82 -24.17 -57.54
C ALA A 327 1.92 -25.05 -56.64
N MET A 328 1.28 -26.09 -57.21
CA MET A 328 0.47 -27.03 -56.42
C MET A 328 1.33 -27.89 -55.50
N VAL A 329 2.56 -28.22 -55.90
CA VAL A 329 3.50 -29.00 -55.09
C VAL A 329 4.01 -28.19 -53.89
N ILE A 330 4.27 -26.90 -54.09
CA ILE A 330 4.65 -25.96 -53.02
C ILE A 330 3.52 -25.85 -51.99
N ILE A 331 2.27 -25.70 -52.44
CA ILE A 331 1.13 -25.42 -51.56
C ILE A 331 0.60 -26.71 -50.91
N PHE A 332 0.21 -27.71 -51.69
CA PHE A 332 -0.53 -28.90 -51.23
C PHE A 332 0.31 -30.18 -51.11
N GLY A 333 1.59 -30.14 -51.47
CA GLY A 333 2.46 -31.32 -51.42
C GLY A 333 2.40 -32.19 -52.68
N TYR A 334 3.18 -33.27 -52.69
CA TYR A 334 3.41 -34.11 -53.88
C TYR A 334 2.79 -35.50 -53.77
N GLY A 335 2.13 -35.99 -54.83
CA GLY A 335 1.45 -37.30 -54.84
C GLY A 335 1.48 -38.07 -56.17
N ARG A 336 2.41 -37.78 -57.10
CA ARG A 336 2.52 -38.49 -58.40
C ARG A 336 3.94 -39.03 -58.64
N LYS A 337 4.21 -39.65 -59.79
CA LYS A 337 5.56 -40.11 -60.20
C LYS A 337 6.24 -39.06 -61.09
N THR A 338 7.56 -38.86 -60.92
CA THR A 338 8.34 -37.79 -61.58
C THR A 338 9.60 -38.27 -62.28
N ASN A 339 10.06 -37.44 -63.21
CA ASN A 339 11.42 -37.50 -63.76
C ASN A 339 12.46 -37.13 -62.69
N ARG A 340 13.67 -37.71 -62.79
CA ARG A 340 14.75 -37.56 -61.77
C ARG A 340 15.10 -36.10 -61.43
N LEU A 341 15.21 -35.22 -62.42
CA LEU A 341 15.51 -33.79 -62.20
C LEU A 341 14.38 -33.05 -61.47
N THR A 342 13.15 -33.36 -61.84
CA THR A 342 11.96 -32.78 -61.19
C THR A 342 11.85 -33.26 -59.75
N ALA A 343 12.21 -34.52 -59.46
CA ALA A 343 12.22 -35.06 -58.11
C ALA A 343 13.23 -34.32 -57.21
N VAL A 344 14.45 -34.05 -57.69
CA VAL A 344 15.45 -33.28 -56.93
C VAL A 344 14.94 -31.87 -56.64
N LEU A 345 14.37 -31.19 -57.64
CA LEU A 345 13.79 -29.85 -57.45
C LEU A 345 12.65 -29.86 -56.42
N VAL A 346 11.78 -30.86 -56.46
CA VAL A 346 10.70 -31.04 -55.48
C VAL A 346 11.26 -31.24 -54.07
N VAL A 347 12.32 -32.04 -53.90
CA VAL A 347 12.95 -32.25 -52.59
C VAL A 347 13.53 -30.96 -52.03
N VAL A 348 14.26 -30.18 -52.85
CA VAL A 348 14.82 -28.88 -52.42
C VAL A 348 13.70 -27.91 -52.00
N ILE A 349 12.62 -27.85 -52.78
CA ILE A 349 11.46 -27.01 -52.47
C ILE A 349 10.75 -27.48 -51.18
N GLN A 350 10.58 -28.78 -50.98
CA GLN A 350 9.96 -29.32 -49.76
C GLN A 350 10.83 -29.07 -48.52
N PHE A 351 12.16 -29.18 -48.66
CA PHE A 351 13.09 -28.87 -47.58
C PHE A 351 13.06 -27.38 -47.21
N LEU A 352 13.06 -26.49 -48.21
CA LEU A 352 12.92 -25.05 -47.98
C LEU A 352 11.57 -24.70 -47.33
N LYS A 353 10.48 -25.31 -47.81
CA LYS A 353 9.14 -25.19 -47.20
C LYS A 353 9.15 -25.62 -45.74
N PHE A 354 9.75 -26.77 -45.43
CA PHE A 354 9.83 -27.29 -44.08
C PHE A 354 10.56 -26.33 -43.15
N ILE A 355 11.74 -25.83 -43.54
CA ILE A 355 12.50 -24.86 -42.73
C ILE A 355 11.69 -23.57 -42.50
N LEU A 356 11.05 -23.04 -43.54
CA LEU A 356 10.25 -21.82 -43.43
C LEU A 356 9.02 -22.03 -42.53
N LEU A 357 8.38 -23.20 -42.60
CA LEU A 357 7.22 -23.53 -41.78
C LEU A 357 7.60 -23.69 -40.30
N GLU A 358 8.68 -24.42 -40.01
CA GLU A 358 9.18 -24.58 -38.63
C GLU A 358 9.65 -23.25 -38.03
N ALA A 359 10.36 -22.43 -38.81
CA ALA A 359 10.77 -21.09 -38.39
C ALA A 359 9.55 -20.18 -38.12
N TYR A 360 8.52 -20.26 -38.97
CA TYR A 360 7.27 -19.54 -38.76
C TYR A 360 6.55 -20.01 -37.50
N LEU A 361 6.40 -21.33 -37.32
CA LEU A 361 5.72 -21.93 -36.17
C LEU A 361 6.40 -21.50 -34.87
N GLY A 362 7.73 -21.61 -34.79
CA GLY A 362 8.52 -21.19 -33.62
C GLY A 362 8.37 -19.70 -33.30
N GLN A 363 8.38 -18.84 -34.33
CA GLN A 363 8.17 -17.41 -34.14
C GLN A 363 6.74 -17.08 -33.71
N VAL A 364 5.72 -17.70 -34.32
CA VAL A 364 4.31 -17.53 -33.91
C VAL A 364 4.13 -17.94 -32.46
N THR A 365 4.65 -19.11 -32.04
CA THR A 365 4.52 -19.57 -30.65
C THR A 365 5.23 -18.63 -29.68
N SER A 366 6.45 -18.18 -29.99
CA SER A 366 7.16 -17.21 -29.14
C SER A 366 6.44 -15.87 -29.11
N PHE A 367 5.81 -15.47 -30.22
CA PHE A 367 5.09 -14.22 -30.34
C PHE A 367 3.77 -14.25 -29.58
N MET A 368 3.03 -15.37 -29.62
CA MET A 368 1.82 -15.60 -28.83
C MET A 368 2.12 -15.58 -27.33
N ILE A 369 3.28 -16.10 -26.90
CA ILE A 369 3.71 -16.05 -25.49
C ILE A 369 4.07 -14.61 -25.07
N ARG A 370 4.78 -13.85 -25.93
CA ARG A 370 5.27 -12.50 -25.59
C ARG A 370 4.19 -11.41 -25.69
N LEU A 371 3.34 -11.43 -26.72
CA LEU A 371 2.33 -10.39 -26.94
C LEU A 371 1.19 -10.38 -25.92
N ARG A 372 1.00 -11.45 -25.13
CA ARG A 372 0.05 -11.41 -24.01
C ARG A 372 0.43 -10.34 -22.98
N TYR A 373 1.65 -9.81 -23.04
CA TYR A 373 2.16 -8.74 -22.20
C TYR A 373 2.55 -7.55 -23.09
N GLN A 374 1.60 -6.71 -23.49
CA GLN A 374 1.94 -5.37 -23.93
C GLN A 374 2.55 -4.64 -22.72
N GLU A 375 3.64 -3.88 -22.92
CA GLU A 375 4.27 -3.10 -21.83
C GLU A 375 3.25 -2.07 -21.33
N ASN A 376 2.53 -2.43 -20.28
CA ASN A 376 1.64 -1.51 -19.60
C ASN A 376 2.49 -0.39 -18.98
N PRO A 377 1.98 0.84 -18.87
CA PRO A 377 2.76 1.95 -18.28
C PRO A 377 3.26 1.57 -16.89
N GLN A 378 4.59 1.53 -16.71
CA GLN A 378 5.21 1.17 -15.44
C GLN A 378 5.55 2.39 -14.59
N THR A 379 5.62 3.56 -15.22
CA THR A 379 6.00 4.83 -14.60
C THR A 379 4.88 5.87 -14.68
N LEU A 380 4.89 6.84 -13.77
CA LEU A 380 3.98 7.99 -13.77
C LEU A 380 4.07 8.80 -15.06
N GLU A 381 5.28 8.99 -15.62
CA GLU A 381 5.46 9.72 -16.89
C GLU A 381 4.70 9.03 -18.05
N GLN A 382 4.90 7.72 -18.22
CA GLN A 382 4.16 6.92 -19.20
C GLN A 382 2.65 6.95 -18.96
N PHE A 383 2.20 7.01 -17.70
CA PHE A 383 0.79 7.17 -17.38
C PHE A 383 0.26 8.53 -17.85
N PHE A 384 0.99 9.62 -17.58
CA PHE A 384 0.59 10.95 -18.02
C PHE A 384 0.57 11.10 -19.55
N ASP A 385 1.43 10.39 -20.26
CA ASP A 385 1.42 10.34 -21.73
C ASP A 385 0.32 9.41 -22.31
N SER A 386 -0.18 8.47 -21.51
CA SER A 386 -1.20 7.51 -21.95
C SER A 386 -2.59 8.14 -22.11
N VAL A 387 -3.48 7.48 -22.85
CA VAL A 387 -4.90 7.89 -23.00
C VAL A 387 -5.74 7.52 -21.76
N ILE A 388 -5.16 6.82 -20.78
CA ILE A 388 -5.87 6.31 -19.60
C ILE A 388 -6.26 7.48 -18.70
N LEU A 389 -7.53 7.51 -18.27
CA LEU A 389 -8.07 8.53 -17.37
C LEU A 389 -8.12 8.02 -15.93
N LEU A 390 -8.00 8.94 -14.97
CA LEU A 390 -8.11 8.65 -13.55
C LEU A 390 -9.57 8.79 -13.09
N ASN A 391 -10.10 7.75 -12.47
CA ASN A 391 -11.38 7.77 -11.80
C ASN A 391 -11.15 7.74 -10.28
N ALA A 392 -11.56 8.80 -9.59
CA ALA A 392 -11.33 8.95 -8.15
C ALA A 392 -12.58 9.53 -7.46
N PRO A 393 -12.94 9.04 -6.26
CA PRO A 393 -14.06 9.58 -5.49
C PRO A 393 -13.80 11.03 -5.07
N GLU A 394 -14.87 11.79 -4.84
CA GLU A 394 -14.81 13.22 -4.49
C GLU A 394 -13.95 13.47 -3.24
N ILE A 395 -14.04 12.58 -2.25
CA ILE A 395 -13.25 12.63 -1.00
C ILE A 395 -11.74 12.58 -1.31
N MET A 396 -11.34 11.83 -2.33
CA MET A 396 -9.93 11.72 -2.75
C MET A 396 -9.43 12.96 -3.49
N LYS A 397 -10.32 13.86 -3.97
CA LYS A 397 -9.87 15.14 -4.55
C LYS A 397 -9.21 16.03 -3.51
N GLN A 398 -9.59 15.93 -2.23
CA GLN A 398 -8.92 16.65 -1.15
C GLN A 398 -7.45 16.19 -1.00
N PHE A 399 -7.19 14.89 -1.22
CA PHE A 399 -5.83 14.35 -1.23
C PHE A 399 -4.96 14.97 -2.34
N LEU A 400 -5.54 15.28 -3.50
CA LEU A 400 -4.80 15.91 -4.62
C LEU A 400 -4.23 17.28 -4.26
N ASN A 401 -4.88 18.01 -3.36
CA ASN A 401 -4.39 19.31 -2.88
C ASN A 401 -3.16 19.18 -1.98
N HIS A 402 -2.92 17.99 -1.42
CA HIS A 402 -1.75 17.71 -0.59
C HIS A 402 -0.54 17.22 -1.40
N LEU A 403 -0.73 16.92 -2.69
CA LEU A 403 0.36 16.53 -3.59
C LEU A 403 1.17 17.75 -4.03
N PRO A 404 2.46 17.56 -4.42
CA PRO A 404 3.26 18.63 -5.02
C PRO A 404 2.53 19.28 -6.20
N THR A 405 2.61 20.61 -6.33
CA THR A 405 1.81 21.40 -7.28
C THR A 405 1.92 20.92 -8.73
N ASN A 406 3.12 20.48 -9.17
CA ASN A 406 3.32 19.93 -10.51
C ASN A 406 2.51 18.64 -10.72
N LEU A 407 2.57 17.72 -9.75
CA LEU A 407 1.91 16.43 -9.85
C LEU A 407 0.38 16.58 -9.69
N SER A 408 -0.06 17.43 -8.77
CA SER A 408 -1.47 17.75 -8.55
C SER A 408 -2.15 18.30 -9.82
N THR A 409 -1.49 19.22 -10.54
CA THR A 409 -2.05 19.79 -11.78
C THR A 409 -2.12 18.76 -12.90
N GLN A 410 -1.07 17.93 -13.07
CA GLN A 410 -1.07 16.85 -14.07
C GLN A 410 -2.14 15.78 -13.77
N LEU A 411 -2.29 15.37 -12.50
CA LEU A 411 -3.30 14.40 -12.10
C LEU A 411 -4.72 14.97 -12.24
N SER A 412 -4.91 16.24 -11.91
CA SER A 412 -6.19 16.93 -12.07
C SER A 412 -6.63 16.99 -13.54
N ASN A 413 -5.68 17.13 -14.47
CA ASN A 413 -5.98 17.08 -15.91
C ASN A 413 -6.40 15.68 -16.39
N LYS A 414 -5.94 14.61 -15.71
CA LYS A 414 -6.30 13.21 -15.99
C LYS A 414 -7.61 12.77 -15.34
N LEU A 415 -8.18 13.56 -14.44
CA LEU A 415 -9.45 13.22 -13.80
C LEU A 415 -10.57 13.11 -14.84
N ARG A 416 -11.35 12.04 -14.73
CA ARG A 416 -12.59 11.87 -15.47
C ARG A 416 -13.52 13.05 -15.19
N LYS A 417 -14.01 13.69 -16.26
CA LYS A 417 -14.94 14.84 -16.18
C LYS A 417 -16.40 14.41 -16.14
N ASP A 418 -16.69 13.18 -16.53
CA ASP A 418 -18.05 12.67 -16.73
C ASP A 418 -18.51 11.81 -15.54
N GLY A 419 -19.26 12.43 -14.62
CA GLY A 419 -20.03 11.76 -13.57
C GLY A 419 -19.24 11.45 -12.28
N PRO A 420 -19.90 11.47 -11.10
CA PRO A 420 -19.28 11.07 -9.84
C PRO A 420 -18.96 9.57 -9.84
N PHE A 421 -17.85 9.20 -9.20
CA PHE A 421 -17.54 7.81 -8.88
C PHE A 421 -18.72 7.18 -8.13
N ASN A 422 -19.31 6.13 -8.70
CA ASN A 422 -20.38 5.39 -8.06
C ASN A 422 -19.77 4.20 -7.32
N GLU A 423 -19.69 4.29 -5.99
CA GLU A 423 -19.19 3.21 -5.12
C GLU A 423 -19.95 1.89 -5.33
N GLU A 424 -21.23 1.95 -5.69
CA GLU A 424 -22.06 0.76 -5.96
C GLU A 424 -21.76 0.11 -7.32
N ALA A 425 -21.22 0.86 -8.28
CA ALA A 425 -20.86 0.36 -9.61
C ALA A 425 -19.47 -0.30 -9.65
N GLY A 426 -18.65 -0.10 -8.62
CA GLY A 426 -17.31 -0.67 -8.51
C GLY A 426 -16.27 -0.08 -9.47
N TYR A 427 -15.24 -0.86 -9.78
CA TYR A 427 -14.14 -0.45 -10.67
C TYR A 427 -14.46 -0.74 -12.13
N GLU A 428 -14.48 0.31 -12.94
CA GLU A 428 -14.72 0.23 -14.38
C GLU A 428 -13.44 -0.14 -15.14
N PRO A 429 -13.48 -1.12 -16.05
CA PRO A 429 -12.32 -1.47 -16.87
C PRO A 429 -11.95 -0.30 -17.81
N GLY A 430 -10.66 0.01 -17.90
CA GLY A 430 -10.13 1.08 -18.76
C GLY A 430 -9.79 2.39 -18.04
N PHE A 431 -10.13 2.52 -16.75
CA PHE A 431 -9.74 3.65 -15.90
C PHE A 431 -8.66 3.27 -14.88
N ALA A 432 -7.85 4.26 -14.50
CA ALA A 432 -6.91 4.16 -13.40
C ALA A 432 -7.57 4.61 -12.09
N TYR A 433 -7.12 4.07 -10.96
CA TYR A 433 -7.65 4.37 -9.62
C TYR A 433 -6.53 4.63 -8.63
N ILE A 434 -6.74 5.59 -7.73
CA ILE A 434 -5.83 5.80 -6.59
C ILE A 434 -6.16 4.75 -5.53
N ILE A 435 -5.16 3.95 -5.18
CA ILE A 435 -5.29 2.93 -4.16
C ILE A 435 -4.19 3.09 -3.11
N THR A 436 -4.50 2.66 -1.90
CA THR A 436 -3.49 2.51 -0.86
C THR A 436 -2.75 1.19 -1.04
N GLU A 437 -1.53 1.10 -0.53
CA GLU A 437 -0.73 -0.13 -0.52
C GLU A 437 -1.50 -1.34 0.04
N TYR A 438 -2.40 -1.10 1.02
CA TYR A 438 -3.28 -2.15 1.51
C TYR A 438 -4.24 -2.70 0.46
N ALA A 439 -5.03 -1.82 -0.17
CA ALA A 439 -5.94 -2.23 -1.24
C ALA A 439 -5.19 -2.97 -2.36
N SER A 440 -3.96 -2.56 -2.65
CA SER A 440 -3.09 -3.17 -3.65
C SER A 440 -2.79 -4.66 -3.37
N HIS A 441 -2.45 -5.04 -2.14
CA HIS A 441 -2.15 -6.44 -1.82
C HIS A 441 -3.40 -7.31 -1.62
N THR A 442 -4.52 -6.74 -1.20
CA THR A 442 -5.82 -7.44 -1.22
C THR A 442 -6.27 -7.76 -2.66
N MET A 443 -5.95 -6.89 -3.62
CA MET A 443 -6.29 -7.07 -5.04
C MET A 443 -5.53 -8.22 -5.72
N GLU A 444 -4.26 -8.44 -5.37
CA GLU A 444 -3.45 -9.54 -5.94
C GLU A 444 -4.03 -10.94 -5.67
N ASN A 445 -4.96 -11.04 -4.71
CA ASN A 445 -5.44 -12.31 -4.19
C ASN A 445 -6.93 -12.58 -4.43
N ALA A 446 -7.65 -11.65 -5.08
CA ALA A 446 -9.07 -11.76 -5.38
C ALA A 446 -9.32 -12.40 -6.75
N PHE A 447 -9.04 -13.70 -6.89
CA PHE A 447 -9.29 -14.48 -8.11
C PHE A 447 -10.69 -15.13 -8.13
N SER A 448 -11.76 -14.37 -7.83
CA SER A 448 -13.13 -14.89 -8.00
C SER A 448 -13.87 -14.12 -9.09
N TYR A 449 -14.61 -14.85 -9.94
CA TYR A 449 -15.46 -14.33 -11.01
C TYR A 449 -16.57 -13.37 -10.50
N GLU A 450 -16.82 -13.37 -9.18
CA GLU A 450 -17.78 -12.52 -8.46
C GLU A 450 -17.13 -11.38 -7.65
N SER A 451 -15.80 -11.24 -7.63
CA SER A 451 -15.11 -10.19 -6.88
C SER A 451 -15.14 -8.85 -7.62
N MET A 452 -15.48 -7.77 -6.92
CA MET A 452 -15.35 -6.37 -7.39
C MET A 452 -13.93 -6.02 -7.91
N PHE A 453 -12.92 -6.81 -7.56
CA PHE A 453 -11.52 -6.62 -7.91
C PHE A 453 -11.05 -7.84 -8.69
N ASN A 454 -11.09 -7.77 -10.02
CA ASN A 454 -10.62 -8.86 -10.87
C ASN A 454 -9.19 -8.58 -11.35
N ALA A 455 -8.23 -9.34 -10.82
CA ALA A 455 -6.80 -9.23 -11.15
C ALA A 455 -6.49 -9.50 -12.65
N THR A 456 -7.45 -10.00 -13.43
CA THR A 456 -7.30 -10.13 -14.89
C THR A 456 -7.32 -8.78 -15.61
N TYR A 457 -8.02 -7.77 -15.08
CA TYR A 457 -8.22 -6.49 -15.76
C TYR A 457 -7.35 -5.35 -15.24
N PHE A 458 -6.71 -5.52 -14.08
CA PHE A 458 -5.93 -4.46 -13.45
C PHE A 458 -4.55 -4.97 -13.00
N TYR A 459 -3.60 -4.05 -12.90
CA TYR A 459 -2.31 -4.25 -12.25
C TYR A 459 -1.99 -3.02 -11.39
N ILE A 460 -1.08 -3.18 -10.43
CA ILE A 460 -0.63 -2.07 -9.59
C ILE A 460 0.68 -1.57 -10.18
N MET A 461 0.76 -0.27 -10.41
CA MET A 461 2.00 0.36 -10.85
C MET A 461 3.03 0.33 -9.72
N GLU A 462 4.27 -0.05 -10.05
CA GLU A 462 5.35 -0.16 -9.05
C GLU A 462 5.80 1.20 -8.52
N GLU A 463 5.80 2.23 -9.38
CA GLU A 463 6.15 3.59 -8.96
C GLU A 463 5.06 4.18 -8.05
N PRO A 464 5.40 4.60 -6.81
CA PRO A 464 4.44 5.20 -5.90
C PRO A 464 4.08 6.62 -6.34
N LEU A 465 2.80 6.96 -6.20
CA LEU A 465 2.28 8.31 -6.41
C LEU A 465 2.78 9.28 -5.33
N TYR A 466 2.78 8.81 -4.07
CA TYR A 466 3.18 9.60 -2.91
C TYR A 466 3.50 8.69 -1.73
N GLU A 467 4.48 9.08 -0.92
CA GLU A 467 4.82 8.41 0.34
C GLU A 467 4.52 9.35 1.52
N PHE A 468 3.88 8.83 2.56
CA PHE A 468 3.67 9.59 3.79
C PHE A 468 3.91 8.74 5.04
N GLY A 469 4.28 9.42 6.12
CA GLY A 469 4.44 8.81 7.43
C GLY A 469 3.09 8.54 8.09
N MET A 470 2.99 7.41 8.77
CA MET A 470 1.83 7.07 9.58
C MET A 470 2.07 7.43 11.05
N CYS A 471 1.02 7.83 11.76
CA CYS A 471 1.09 8.25 13.15
C CYS A 471 -0.04 7.64 13.98
N TYR A 472 0.27 7.38 15.26
CA TYR A 472 -0.74 7.27 16.32
C TYR A 472 -0.96 8.63 16.96
N LEU A 473 -2.19 8.91 17.38
CA LEU A 473 -2.57 10.18 17.97
C LEU A 473 -2.81 9.99 19.46
N PHE A 474 -2.10 10.72 20.31
CA PHE A 474 -2.25 10.65 21.76
C PHE A 474 -2.99 11.87 22.30
N GLY A 475 -3.79 11.67 23.34
CA GLY A 475 -4.32 12.77 24.13
C GLY A 475 -3.16 13.57 24.74
N MET A 476 -3.30 14.90 24.83
CA MET A 476 -2.21 15.76 25.34
C MET A 476 -1.81 15.46 26.80
N TRP A 477 -2.65 14.74 27.55
CA TRP A 477 -2.43 14.32 28.94
C TRP A 477 -1.99 12.86 29.08
N SER A 478 -1.87 12.11 27.98
CA SER A 478 -1.65 10.67 28.08
C SER A 478 -0.29 10.37 28.72
N LYS A 479 -0.31 9.84 29.95
CA LYS A 479 0.89 9.41 30.69
C LYS A 479 1.62 8.24 30.02
N PHE A 480 0.97 7.57 29.08
CA PHE A 480 1.50 6.38 28.40
C PHE A 480 2.42 6.72 27.23
N LEU A 481 2.33 7.92 26.65
CA LEU A 481 3.02 8.29 25.39
C LEU A 481 4.52 7.98 25.41
N VAL A 482 5.23 8.41 26.46
CA VAL A 482 6.69 8.28 26.56
C VAL A 482 7.09 6.80 26.59
N ARG A 483 6.43 6.01 27.44
CA ARG A 483 6.76 4.59 27.57
C ARG A 483 6.31 3.78 26.35
N PHE A 484 5.15 4.11 25.79
CA PHE A 484 4.66 3.51 24.56
C PHE A 484 5.64 3.72 23.41
N LYS A 485 6.18 4.94 23.26
CA LYS A 485 7.21 5.26 22.26
C LYS A 485 8.47 4.39 22.46
N GLN A 486 9.00 4.31 23.68
CA GLN A 486 10.18 3.50 23.98
C GLN A 486 9.95 2.01 23.64
N CYS A 487 8.78 1.46 24.00
CA CYS A 487 8.43 0.07 23.69
C CYS A 487 8.25 -0.16 22.18
N LEU A 488 7.62 0.78 21.48
CA LEU A 488 7.47 0.73 20.04
C LEU A 488 8.83 0.76 19.33
N GLU A 489 9.75 1.62 19.75
CA GLU A 489 11.12 1.67 19.22
C GLU A 489 11.84 0.32 19.40
N ARG A 490 11.71 -0.32 20.57
CA ARG A 490 12.23 -1.68 20.80
C ARG A 490 11.58 -2.72 19.88
N LEU A 491 10.30 -2.61 19.57
CA LEU A 491 9.63 -3.52 18.62
C LEU A 491 10.16 -3.36 17.19
N TYR A 492 10.53 -2.14 16.80
CA TYR A 492 11.21 -1.89 15.54
C TYR A 492 12.64 -2.45 15.55
N GLU A 493 13.42 -2.17 16.58
CA GLU A 493 14.82 -2.64 16.73
C GLU A 493 14.93 -4.17 16.72
N THR A 494 13.97 -4.85 17.34
CA THR A 494 13.92 -6.33 17.39
C THR A 494 13.37 -6.96 16.11
N GLY A 495 12.85 -6.16 15.17
CA GLY A 495 12.22 -6.65 13.94
C GLY A 495 10.88 -7.37 14.15
N ILE A 496 10.30 -7.33 15.36
CA ILE A 496 8.98 -7.91 15.64
C ILE A 496 7.91 -7.20 14.81
N ASN A 497 8.00 -5.88 14.67
CA ASN A 497 7.05 -5.12 13.83
C ASN A 497 7.06 -5.59 12.38
N ILE A 498 8.25 -5.91 11.82
CA ILE A 498 8.37 -6.43 10.45
C ILE A 498 7.66 -7.78 10.32
N LYS A 499 7.80 -8.65 11.32
CA LYS A 499 7.10 -9.94 11.35
C LYS A 499 5.58 -9.77 11.41
N LEU A 500 5.08 -8.95 12.34
CA LEU A 500 3.64 -8.68 12.49
C LEU A 500 3.06 -8.08 11.22
N THR A 501 3.76 -7.11 10.65
CA THR A 501 3.43 -6.50 9.36
C THR A 501 3.34 -7.60 8.29
N ASN A 502 4.41 -8.36 8.07
CA ASN A 502 4.41 -9.45 7.07
C ASN A 502 3.31 -10.49 7.29
N ASP A 503 2.99 -10.86 8.52
CA ASP A 503 1.93 -11.83 8.83
C ASP A 503 0.53 -11.25 8.57
N ALA A 504 0.29 -9.97 8.89
CA ALA A 504 -0.92 -9.25 8.51
C ALA A 504 -1.08 -9.19 6.99
N TRP A 505 0.03 -9.03 6.26
CA TRP A 505 0.09 -9.06 4.79
C TRP A 505 0.06 -10.48 4.18
N ARG A 506 0.26 -11.55 4.96
CA ARG A 506 0.25 -12.94 4.46
C ARG A 506 -1.14 -13.55 4.34
N PHE A 507 -2.13 -13.06 5.08
CA PHE A 507 -3.51 -13.53 4.95
C PHE A 507 -4.09 -13.28 3.55
N THR A 508 -3.55 -12.31 2.82
CA THR A 508 -3.85 -12.08 1.41
C THR A 508 -3.12 -13.07 0.50
N ASN A 509 -1.82 -13.32 0.66
CA ASN A 509 -0.97 -14.08 -0.28
C ASN A 509 -1.29 -15.57 -0.56
N ARG A 510 -2.35 -16.16 0.02
CA ARG A 510 -2.69 -17.57 -0.21
C ARG A 510 -3.22 -17.88 -1.61
N ALA A 511 -3.48 -16.88 -2.46
CA ALA A 511 -3.92 -17.11 -3.84
C ALA A 511 -2.77 -17.13 -4.87
N LEU A 512 -1.54 -16.85 -4.45
CA LEU A 512 -0.39 -16.57 -5.34
C LEU A 512 0.37 -17.82 -5.85
N GLN A 513 -0.35 -18.93 -6.02
CA GLN A 513 0.14 -20.08 -6.79
C GLN A 513 -0.94 -20.57 -7.75
N ALA A 514 -1.49 -19.68 -8.57
CA ALA A 514 -2.10 -20.09 -9.82
C ALA A 514 -0.95 -20.41 -10.79
N PRO A 515 -0.74 -21.68 -11.19
CA PRO A 515 0.25 -21.98 -12.21
C PRO A 515 -0.18 -21.29 -13.50
N SER A 516 0.66 -20.39 -14.01
CA SER A 516 0.54 -19.72 -15.30
C SER A 516 0.77 -20.70 -16.47
N SER A 517 0.11 -21.87 -16.43
CA SER A 517 0.31 -22.97 -17.38
C SER A 517 -0.73 -23.02 -18.50
N THR A 518 -1.65 -22.06 -18.62
CA THR A 518 -2.60 -21.99 -19.74
C THR A 518 -1.99 -21.24 -20.93
N VAL A 519 -1.12 -21.95 -21.65
CA VAL A 519 -0.28 -21.41 -22.74
C VAL A 519 -1.07 -21.02 -24.00
N LEU A 520 -2.28 -21.56 -24.22
CA LEU A 520 -3.11 -21.23 -25.40
C LEU A 520 -4.62 -21.31 -25.05
N MET A 521 -5.39 -20.29 -25.39
CA MET A 521 -6.86 -20.29 -25.21
C MET A 521 -7.57 -20.25 -26.57
N PHE A 522 -8.83 -20.71 -26.62
CA PHE A 522 -9.63 -20.72 -27.86
C PHE A 522 -9.77 -19.35 -28.57
N PRO A 523 -9.92 -18.21 -27.86
CA PRO A 523 -9.94 -16.88 -28.48
C PRO A 523 -8.70 -16.59 -29.33
N ASP A 524 -7.54 -17.17 -28.98
CA ASP A 524 -6.28 -16.97 -29.70
C ASP A 524 -6.30 -17.66 -31.09
N LEU A 525 -7.19 -18.63 -31.33
CA LEU A 525 -7.35 -19.32 -32.62
C LEU A 525 -8.45 -18.71 -33.51
N VAL A 526 -9.32 -17.86 -32.98
CA VAL A 526 -10.40 -17.20 -33.73
C VAL A 526 -9.93 -16.55 -35.05
N PRO A 527 -8.74 -15.91 -35.13
CA PRO A 527 -8.34 -15.23 -36.37
C PRO A 527 -7.97 -16.22 -37.48
N VAL A 528 -7.51 -17.42 -37.13
CA VAL A 528 -7.27 -18.51 -38.08
C VAL A 528 -8.57 -18.91 -38.76
N PHE A 529 -9.68 -18.98 -37.99
CA PHE A 529 -11.01 -19.25 -38.55
C PHE A 529 -11.50 -18.12 -39.46
N PHE A 530 -11.21 -16.86 -39.14
CA PHE A 530 -11.51 -15.73 -40.04
C PHE A 530 -10.74 -15.84 -41.37
N PHE A 531 -9.44 -16.16 -41.34
CA PHE A 531 -8.66 -16.39 -42.57
C PHE A 531 -9.19 -17.56 -43.40
N LEU A 532 -9.60 -18.65 -42.75
CA LEU A 532 -10.26 -19.78 -43.42
C LEU A 532 -11.57 -19.33 -44.10
N GLY A 533 -12.39 -18.56 -43.38
CA GLY A 533 -13.62 -17.99 -43.90
C GLY A 533 -13.41 -17.08 -45.10
N TYR A 534 -12.40 -16.19 -45.06
CA TYR A 534 -12.04 -15.35 -46.20
C TYR A 534 -11.58 -16.17 -47.41
N GLY A 535 -10.79 -17.22 -47.17
CA GLY A 535 -10.34 -18.14 -48.23
C GLY A 535 -11.51 -18.86 -48.91
N TRP A 536 -12.48 -19.36 -48.13
CA TRP A 536 -13.68 -20.00 -48.67
C TRP A 536 -14.57 -19.03 -49.45
N ALA A 537 -14.79 -17.83 -48.91
CA ALA A 537 -15.56 -16.80 -49.60
C ALA A 537 -14.92 -16.42 -50.95
N LEU A 538 -13.60 -16.22 -50.98
CA LEU A 538 -12.87 -15.93 -52.21
C LEU A 538 -12.97 -17.08 -53.22
N SER A 539 -12.81 -18.32 -52.75
CA SER A 539 -12.96 -19.51 -53.61
C SER A 539 -14.36 -19.64 -54.20
N LEU A 540 -15.41 -19.36 -53.43
CA LEU A 540 -16.80 -19.37 -53.92
C LEU A 540 -17.04 -18.29 -54.96
N VAL A 541 -16.50 -17.09 -54.76
CA VAL A 541 -16.58 -15.99 -55.73
C VAL A 541 -15.87 -16.37 -57.03
N CYS A 542 -14.65 -16.91 -56.96
CA CYS A 542 -13.92 -17.38 -58.14
C CYS A 542 -14.67 -18.50 -58.86
N PHE A 543 -15.21 -19.47 -58.14
CA PHE A 543 -16.00 -20.57 -58.72
C PHE A 543 -17.27 -20.04 -59.41
N GLY A 544 -17.99 -19.11 -58.77
CA GLY A 544 -19.13 -18.43 -59.38
C GLY A 544 -18.77 -17.66 -60.65
N ALA A 545 -17.62 -16.97 -60.66
CA ALA A 545 -17.10 -16.28 -61.83
C ALA A 545 -16.73 -17.26 -62.96
N GLU A 546 -16.10 -18.39 -62.64
CA GLU A 546 -15.78 -19.44 -63.62
C GLU A 546 -17.04 -20.04 -64.25
N ILE A 547 -18.04 -20.38 -63.45
CA ILE A 547 -19.34 -20.88 -63.94
C ILE A 547 -19.99 -19.83 -64.86
N SER A 548 -19.99 -18.56 -64.45
CA SER A 548 -20.58 -17.49 -65.25
C SER A 548 -19.86 -17.33 -66.59
N LEU A 549 -18.53 -17.38 -66.58
CA LEU A 549 -17.70 -17.26 -67.79
C LEU A 549 -17.88 -18.48 -68.72
N GLN A 550 -18.02 -19.69 -68.14
CA GLN A 550 -18.33 -20.89 -68.90
C GLN A 550 -19.74 -20.85 -69.49
N ALA A 551 -20.74 -20.37 -68.74
CA ALA A 551 -22.10 -20.20 -69.22
C ALA A 551 -22.17 -19.20 -70.39
N VAL A 552 -21.49 -18.05 -70.26
CA VAL A 552 -21.36 -17.06 -71.36
C VAL A 552 -20.67 -17.68 -72.57
N ARG A 553 -19.55 -18.41 -72.37
CA ARG A 553 -18.84 -19.09 -73.47
C ARG A 553 -19.72 -20.13 -74.16
N MET A 554 -20.50 -20.90 -73.41
CA MET A 554 -21.46 -21.86 -73.95
C MET A 554 -22.59 -21.19 -74.73
N ILE A 555 -23.12 -20.06 -74.24
CA ILE A 555 -24.14 -19.26 -74.95
C ILE A 555 -23.58 -18.68 -76.25
N VAL A 556 -22.35 -18.15 -76.22
CA VAL A 556 -21.66 -17.63 -77.41
C VAL A 556 -21.39 -18.73 -78.43
N LEU A 557 -20.92 -19.91 -78.00
CA LEU A 557 -20.73 -21.06 -78.88
C LEU A 557 -22.05 -21.57 -79.46
N ARG A 558 -23.12 -21.60 -78.67
CA ARG A 558 -24.47 -21.99 -79.11
C ARG A 558 -25.05 -21.01 -80.14
N ASN A 559 -24.81 -19.71 -79.96
CA ASN A 559 -25.19 -18.68 -80.94
C ASN A 559 -24.35 -18.77 -82.22
N LYS A 560 -23.05 -19.05 -82.11
CA LYS A 560 -22.18 -19.26 -83.27
C LYS A 560 -22.62 -20.48 -84.08
N TYR A 561 -23.05 -21.55 -83.41
CA TYR A 561 -23.58 -22.75 -84.05
C TYR A 561 -24.96 -22.51 -84.72
N ARG A 562 -25.85 -21.73 -84.10
CA ARG A 562 -27.13 -21.32 -84.71
C ARG A 562 -26.94 -20.47 -85.97
N ILE A 563 -25.97 -19.55 -85.96
CA ILE A 563 -25.67 -18.71 -87.13
C ILE A 563 -25.09 -19.56 -88.27
N LEU A 564 -24.20 -20.51 -87.97
CA LEU A 564 -23.70 -21.47 -88.97
C LEU A 564 -24.83 -22.33 -89.57
N GLN A 565 -25.80 -22.74 -88.76
CA GLN A 565 -26.96 -23.52 -89.22
C GLN A 565 -27.97 -22.67 -90.02
N SER A 566 -28.10 -21.37 -89.73
CA SER A 566 -28.91 -20.47 -90.56
C SER A 566 -28.24 -20.23 -91.92
N PHE A 567 -26.92 -20.11 -91.97
CA PHE A 567 -26.17 -20.01 -93.23
C PHE A 567 -26.25 -21.28 -94.08
N SER A 568 -26.25 -22.48 -93.48
CA SER A 568 -26.49 -23.72 -94.24
C SER A 568 -27.92 -23.81 -94.78
N CYS A 569 -28.90 -23.33 -94.02
CA CYS A 569 -30.30 -23.28 -94.47
C CYS A 569 -30.51 -22.28 -95.63
N VAL A 570 -29.87 -21.11 -95.57
CA VAL A 570 -29.89 -20.11 -96.66
C VAL A 570 -29.17 -20.64 -97.91
N SER A 571 -28.08 -21.39 -97.76
CA SER A 571 -27.39 -22.05 -98.89
C SER A 571 -28.30 -23.06 -99.61
N ASP A 572 -29.08 -23.85 -98.87
CA ASP A 572 -30.02 -24.81 -99.45
C ASP A 572 -31.23 -24.15 -100.12
N VAL A 573 -31.74 -23.05 -99.57
CA VAL A 573 -32.81 -22.25 -100.20
C VAL A 573 -32.29 -21.57 -101.47
N MET A 574 -31.06 -21.04 -101.47
CA MET A 574 -30.44 -20.43 -102.64
C MET A 574 -30.14 -21.46 -103.74
N LYS A 575 -29.73 -22.69 -103.39
CA LYS A 575 -29.61 -23.82 -104.34
C LYS A 575 -30.94 -24.27 -104.93
N ARG A 576 -32.06 -24.11 -104.21
CA ARG A 576 -33.41 -24.38 -104.76
C ARG A 576 -33.89 -23.25 -105.66
N LEU A 577 -33.62 -21.99 -105.33
CA LEU A 577 -33.95 -20.84 -106.17
C LEU A 577 -33.15 -20.83 -107.48
N LEU A 578 -31.85 -21.12 -107.45
CA LEU A 578 -31.04 -21.28 -108.67
C LEU A 578 -31.57 -22.41 -109.56
N ARG A 579 -32.04 -23.53 -109.00
CA ARG A 579 -32.72 -24.60 -109.76
C ARG A 579 -34.08 -24.18 -110.34
N CYS A 580 -34.77 -23.22 -109.73
CA CYS A 580 -36.03 -22.69 -110.26
C CYS A 580 -35.82 -21.62 -111.34
N VAL A 581 -34.74 -20.83 -111.27
CA VAL A 581 -34.38 -19.85 -112.32
C VAL A 581 -33.90 -20.56 -113.59
N ASP A 582 -33.12 -21.63 -113.45
CA ASP A 582 -32.67 -22.47 -114.57
C ASP A 582 -33.86 -23.12 -115.31
N LYS A 583 -34.91 -23.53 -114.57
CA LYS A 583 -36.16 -24.02 -115.18
C LYS A 583 -37.03 -22.95 -115.84
N ARG A 584 -36.82 -21.66 -115.55
CA ARG A 584 -37.57 -20.55 -116.18
C ARG A 584 -36.94 -20.14 -117.51
N ASN A 585 -35.61 -20.15 -117.60
CA ASN A 585 -34.90 -19.80 -118.84
C ASN A 585 -35.05 -20.85 -119.96
N VAL A 586 -35.45 -22.08 -119.63
CA VAL A 586 -35.73 -23.13 -120.63
C VAL A 586 -37.16 -23.04 -121.20
N LYS A 587 -38.04 -22.20 -120.64
CA LYS A 587 -39.44 -22.05 -121.09
C LYS A 587 -39.74 -20.84 -121.97
N GLU A 588 -38.76 -19.98 -122.27
CA GLU A 588 -38.89 -18.86 -123.22
C GLU A 588 -38.03 -19.04 -124.49
N ALA A 589 -37.55 -20.26 -124.75
CA ALA A 589 -36.80 -20.62 -125.97
C ALA A 589 -37.46 -21.74 -126.79
N TRP A 590 -38.79 -21.88 -126.71
CA TRP A 590 -39.62 -22.69 -127.60
C TRP A 590 -40.87 -21.94 -128.01
#